data_AF-A0A078ATI4-F1
#
_entry.id   AF-A0A078ATI4-F1
#
_cell.length_a   1.000
_cell.length_b   1.000
_cell.length_c   1.000
_cell.angle_alpha   90.00
_cell.angle_beta   90.00
_cell.angle_gamma   90.00
#
_symmetry.space_group_name_H-M   'P 1'
#
loop_
_entity.id
_entity.type
_entity.pdbx_description
1 polymer ?
#
loop_
_entity_poly.entity_id
_entity_poly.type
_entity_poly.pdbx_seq_one_letter_code
_entity_poly.pdbx_strand_id
1 'polypeptide(L)'
;MSASKAAVEVINVASRKHLVTGGPCLWVSKLLHEKGVLSSNRIWEEYLKDQSVEKDLIKSKSYLKNKILYQMHLQGKIDQGKAIDMTQYNKSGWALNTKVAFKNIAPDILAQIEPLPVVTRKDYKEYLRNNNIPYDF
;
A
#
# COMPACT_ATOMS: atom_id res chain seq x y z
N MET A 1 -13.00 -8.38 -36.18
CA MET A 1 -12.33 -8.15 -34.87
C MET A 1 -12.54 -9.40 -34.03
N SER A 2 -11.45 -10.02 -33.57
CA SER A 2 -11.44 -11.40 -33.06
C SER A 2 -12.02 -11.50 -31.64
N ALA A 3 -12.95 -12.43 -31.42
CA ALA A 3 -13.59 -12.75 -30.15
C ALA A 3 -12.61 -13.02 -28.99
N SER A 4 -11.35 -13.35 -29.31
CA SER A 4 -10.26 -13.53 -28.36
C SER A 4 -9.90 -12.25 -27.60
N LYS A 5 -9.92 -11.07 -28.23
CA LYS A 5 -9.62 -9.80 -27.54
C LYS A 5 -10.69 -9.44 -26.51
N ALA A 6 -11.97 -9.61 -26.89
CA ALA A 6 -13.09 -9.29 -26.01
C ALA A 6 -13.14 -10.20 -24.77
N ALA A 7 -12.84 -11.50 -24.93
CA ALA A 7 -12.78 -12.43 -23.80
C ALA A 7 -11.63 -12.08 -22.82
N VAL A 8 -10.46 -11.69 -23.35
CA VAL A 8 -9.32 -11.24 -22.52
C VAL A 8 -9.65 -9.95 -21.77
N GLU A 9 -10.32 -8.99 -22.41
CA GLU A 9 -10.76 -7.74 -21.77
C GLU A 9 -11.76 -7.97 -20.63
N VAL A 10 -12.77 -8.84 -20.83
CA VAL A 10 -13.80 -9.12 -19.82
C VAL A 10 -13.22 -9.83 -18.59
N ILE A 11 -12.28 -10.77 -18.78
CA ILE A 11 -11.57 -11.43 -17.67
C ILE A 11 -10.69 -10.42 -16.91
N ASN A 12 -10.07 -9.47 -17.61
CA ASN A 12 -9.25 -8.41 -17.01
C ASN A 12 -10.08 -7.43 -16.18
N VAL A 13 -11.30 -7.11 -16.62
CA VAL A 13 -12.24 -6.25 -15.86
C VAL A 13 -12.80 -6.97 -14.63
N ALA A 14 -13.12 -8.26 -14.73
CA ALA A 14 -13.64 -9.04 -13.60
C ALA A 14 -12.58 -9.27 -12.50
N SER A 15 -11.32 -9.53 -12.88
CA SER A 15 -10.22 -9.70 -11.92
C SER A 15 -9.85 -8.40 -11.20
N ARG A 16 -10.03 -7.23 -11.82
CA ARG A 16 -9.83 -5.92 -11.19
C ARG A 16 -10.83 -5.60 -10.07
N LYS A 17 -12.04 -6.18 -10.07
CA LYS A 17 -13.06 -5.93 -9.02
C LYS A 17 -12.60 -6.29 -7.61
N HIS A 18 -11.61 -7.18 -7.47
CA HIS A 18 -11.07 -7.60 -6.18
C HIS A 18 -9.79 -6.85 -5.78
N LEU A 19 -9.29 -5.95 -6.63
CA LEU A 19 -8.08 -5.21 -6.36
C LEU A 19 -8.38 -3.97 -5.51
N VAL A 20 -7.48 -3.70 -4.57
CA VAL A 20 -7.53 -2.51 -3.72
C VAL A 20 -7.04 -1.32 -4.53
N THR A 21 -7.87 -0.28 -4.62
CA THR A 21 -7.57 0.98 -5.33
C THR A 21 -7.40 2.17 -4.39
N GLY A 22 -7.77 2.05 -3.12
CA GLY A 22 -7.85 3.16 -2.17
C GLY A 22 -7.92 2.73 -0.71
N GLY A 23 -8.21 3.70 0.15
CA GLY A 23 -8.55 3.46 1.56
C GLY A 23 -7.38 3.60 2.55
N PRO A 24 -7.69 3.59 3.86
CA PRO A 24 -6.72 3.95 4.89
C PRO A 24 -5.57 2.96 5.01
N CYS A 25 -5.80 1.66 4.80
CA CYS A 25 -4.73 0.66 4.84
C CYS A 25 -3.74 0.85 3.68
N LEU A 26 -4.22 1.25 2.51
CA LEU A 26 -3.36 1.55 1.37
C LEU A 26 -2.52 2.79 1.65
N TRP A 27 -3.13 3.86 2.16
CA TRP A 27 -2.42 5.08 2.53
C TRP A 27 -1.30 4.81 3.53
N VAL A 28 -1.58 4.06 4.61
CA VAL A 28 -0.54 3.66 5.59
C VAL A 28 0.55 2.81 4.93
N SER A 29 0.20 1.91 4.01
CA SER A 29 1.18 1.07 3.32
C SER A 29 2.11 1.92 2.43
N LYS A 30 1.57 2.92 1.71
CA LYS A 30 2.37 3.85 0.91
C LYS A 30 3.34 4.65 1.81
N LEU A 31 2.83 5.21 2.91
CA LEU A 31 3.65 5.97 3.86
C LEU A 31 4.81 5.16 4.44
N LEU A 32 4.54 3.93 4.91
CA LEU A 32 5.58 3.08 5.51
C LEU A 32 6.57 2.54 4.47
N HIS A 33 6.15 2.40 3.22
CA HIS A 33 7.03 2.04 2.12
C HIS A 33 8.01 3.15 1.79
N GLU A 34 7.53 4.39 1.75
CA GLU A 34 8.34 5.58 1.49
C GLU A 34 9.28 5.93 2.65
N LYS A 35 8.74 5.95 3.88
CA LYS A 35 9.46 6.50 5.05
C LYS A 35 10.06 5.45 5.98
N GLY A 36 9.81 4.17 5.73
CA GLY A 36 10.25 3.08 6.58
C GLY A 36 9.45 2.95 7.88
N VAL A 37 10.08 2.44 8.94
CA VAL A 37 9.41 2.04 10.18
C VAL A 37 9.04 3.25 11.03
N LEU A 38 7.74 3.50 11.22
CA LEU A 38 7.24 4.66 11.97
C LEU A 38 6.40 4.27 13.18
N SER A 39 6.42 5.10 14.22
CA SER A 39 5.49 4.96 15.35
C SER A 39 4.06 5.32 14.95
N SER A 40 3.06 4.80 15.70
CA SER A 40 1.66 5.18 15.51
C SER A 40 1.41 6.68 15.68
N ASN A 41 2.22 7.37 16.48
CA ASN A 41 2.12 8.81 16.65
C ASN A 41 2.61 9.53 15.40
N ARG A 42 3.74 9.11 14.86
CA ARG A 42 4.29 9.71 13.65
C ARG A 42 3.41 9.47 12.43
N ILE A 43 2.86 8.26 12.27
CA ILE A 43 1.88 7.97 11.20
C ILE A 43 0.68 8.93 11.27
N TRP A 44 0.19 9.21 12.47
CA TRP A 44 -0.92 10.15 12.67
C TRP A 44 -0.54 11.59 12.31
N GLU A 45 0.66 12.04 12.66
CA GLU A 45 1.14 13.37 12.31
C GLU A 45 1.32 13.55 10.80
N GLU A 46 1.86 12.54 10.11
CA GLU A 46 1.99 12.54 8.66
C GLU A 46 0.62 12.61 7.98
N TYR A 47 -0.38 11.89 8.51
CA TYR A 47 -1.75 11.95 8.02
C TYR A 47 -2.36 13.36 8.13
N LEU A 48 -2.14 14.03 9.26
CA LEU A 48 -2.66 15.39 9.45
C LEU A 48 -1.96 16.45 8.57
N LYS A 49 -0.73 16.18 8.13
CA LYS A 49 0.06 17.06 7.26
C LYS A 49 -0.25 16.86 5.78
N ASP A 50 -0.66 15.66 5.41
CA ASP A 50 -0.98 15.31 4.03
C ASP A 50 -2.27 16.01 3.58
N GLN A 51 -2.11 17.07 2.78
CA GLN A 51 -3.23 17.83 2.24
C GLN A 51 -3.88 17.18 1.00
N SER A 52 -3.28 16.10 0.48
CA SER A 52 -3.76 15.41 -0.72
C SER A 52 -4.86 14.38 -0.44
N VAL A 53 -5.10 14.05 0.83
CA VAL A 53 -6.08 13.05 1.26
C VAL A 53 -7.31 13.65 1.89
N GLU A 54 -8.43 12.94 1.74
CA GLU A 54 -9.68 13.28 2.40
C GLU A 54 -9.52 13.27 3.93
N LYS A 55 -9.95 14.34 4.60
CA LYS A 55 -9.73 14.54 6.04
C LYS A 55 -10.40 13.49 6.92
N ASP A 56 -11.42 12.81 6.41
CA ASP A 56 -12.20 11.77 7.11
C ASP A 56 -11.75 10.34 6.80
N LEU A 57 -10.75 10.14 5.92
CA LEU A 57 -10.18 8.83 5.60
C LEU A 57 -9.74 8.07 6.86
N ILE A 58 -9.14 8.78 7.82
CA ILE A 58 -8.77 8.29 9.14
C ILE A 58 -9.38 9.21 10.20
N LYS A 59 -10.55 8.80 10.72
CA LYS A 59 -11.41 9.60 11.60
C LYS A 59 -10.76 10.10 12.90
N SER A 60 -9.82 9.33 13.46
CA SER A 60 -9.13 9.69 14.70
C SER A 60 -7.86 8.87 14.91
N LYS A 61 -6.99 9.35 15.80
CA LYS A 61 -5.79 8.60 16.22
C LYS A 61 -6.12 7.24 16.84
N SER A 62 -7.21 7.15 17.60
CA SER A 62 -7.69 5.89 18.17
C SER A 62 -8.20 4.95 17.09
N TYR A 63 -8.87 5.47 16.06
CA TYR A 63 -9.31 4.69 14.90
C TYR A 63 -8.11 4.14 14.10
N LEU A 64 -7.09 4.97 13.87
CA LEU A 64 -5.82 4.52 13.27
C LEU A 64 -5.23 3.32 14.02
N LYS A 65 -5.08 3.42 15.35
CA LYS A 65 -4.47 2.36 16.16
C LYS A 65 -5.32 1.08 16.20
N ASN A 66 -6.59 1.23 16.59
CA ASN A 66 -7.42 0.09 16.98
C ASN A 66 -8.14 -0.58 15.81
N LYS A 67 -8.28 0.12 14.67
CA LYS A 67 -8.94 -0.42 13.47
C LYS A 67 -7.96 -0.60 12.33
N ILE A 68 -7.20 0.42 11.94
CA ILE A 68 -6.35 0.32 10.75
C ILE A 68 -5.09 -0.50 11.04
N LEU A 69 -4.24 -0.04 11.96
CA LEU A 69 -2.96 -0.69 12.27
C LEU A 69 -3.17 -2.09 12.85
N TYR A 70 -4.12 -2.23 13.77
CA TYR A 70 -4.48 -3.54 14.31
C TYR A 70 -4.91 -4.54 13.23
N GLN A 71 -5.79 -4.15 12.29
CA GLN A 71 -6.21 -5.03 11.21
C GLN A 71 -5.09 -5.33 10.21
N MET A 72 -4.28 -4.34 9.87
CA MET A 72 -3.11 -4.56 9.01
C MET A 72 -2.12 -5.55 9.63
N HIS A 73 -1.92 -5.46 10.95
CA HIS A 73 -1.07 -6.39 11.69
C HIS A 73 -1.65 -7.81 11.69
N LEU A 74 -2.95 -7.96 11.97
CA LEU A 74 -3.63 -9.27 11.89
C LEU A 74 -3.56 -9.89 10.48
N GLN A 75 -3.56 -9.05 9.44
CA GLN A 75 -3.43 -9.49 8.04
C GLN A 75 -1.97 -9.78 7.63
N GLY A 76 -0.99 -9.61 8.53
CA GLY A 76 0.44 -9.79 8.22
C GLY A 76 1.00 -8.75 7.25
N LYS A 77 0.32 -7.61 7.07
CA LYS A 77 0.79 -6.51 6.21
C LYS A 77 1.85 -5.65 6.88
N ILE A 78 1.80 -5.58 8.21
CA ILE A 78 2.77 -4.85 9.03
C ILE A 78 3.16 -5.67 10.25
N ASP A 79 4.39 -5.46 10.72
CA ASP A 79 4.95 -6.10 11.90
C ASP A 79 5.51 -5.05 12.86
N GLN A 80 5.67 -5.43 14.12
CA GLN A 80 6.30 -4.58 15.13
C GLN A 80 7.80 -4.43 14.82
N GLY A 81 8.28 -3.19 14.85
CA GLY A 81 9.68 -2.86 14.58
C GLY A 81 10.18 -1.66 15.39
N LYS A 82 11.45 -1.36 15.20
CA LYS A 82 12.11 -0.19 15.80
C LYS A 82 11.78 1.05 14.97
N ALA A 83 10.99 1.97 15.53
CA ALA A 83 10.61 3.19 14.84
C ALA A 83 11.80 4.14 14.68
N ILE A 84 11.93 4.78 13.52
CA ILE A 84 12.97 5.79 13.28
C ILE A 84 12.75 7.05 14.12
N ASP A 85 11.50 7.35 14.48
CA ASP A 85 11.13 8.50 15.31
C ASP A 85 11.16 8.21 16.81
N MET A 86 11.31 6.95 17.21
CA MET A 86 11.39 6.52 18.62
C MET A 86 12.49 5.48 18.80
N THR A 87 13.72 5.86 18.48
CA THR A 87 14.91 5.00 18.44
C THR A 87 15.28 4.38 19.80
N GLN A 88 14.80 4.98 20.90
CA GLN A 88 15.00 4.50 22.27
C GLN A 88 14.24 3.20 22.58
N TYR A 89 13.27 2.80 21.75
CA TYR A 89 12.45 1.61 21.97
C TYR A 89 12.56 0.65 20.78
N ASN A 90 12.70 -0.65 21.06
CA ASN A 90 12.89 -1.66 20.00
C ASN A 90 11.58 -2.12 19.32
N LYS A 91 10.42 -1.88 19.94
CA LYS A 91 9.09 -2.26 19.46
C LYS A 91 8.12 -1.07 19.58
N SER A 92 8.47 0.03 18.95
CA SER A 92 7.74 1.30 19.01
C SER A 92 7.04 1.67 17.70
N GLY A 93 7.32 0.93 16.63
CA GLY A 93 6.85 1.25 15.29
C GLY A 93 6.32 0.07 14.51
N TRP A 94 5.88 0.38 13.31
CA TRP A 94 5.28 -0.55 12.36
C TRP A 94 6.15 -0.62 11.12
N ALA A 95 6.64 -1.82 10.83
CA ALA A 95 7.41 -2.12 9.63
C ALA A 95 6.48 -2.72 8.58
N LEU A 96 6.60 -2.29 7.32
CA LEU A 96 5.79 -2.80 6.23
C LEU A 96 6.33 -4.13 5.70
N ASN A 97 5.46 -5.10 5.53
CA ASN A 97 5.73 -6.28 4.73
C ASN A 97 5.22 -6.03 3.29
N THR A 98 6.10 -5.53 2.43
CA THR A 98 5.78 -5.12 1.05
C THR A 98 5.12 -6.24 0.23
N LYS A 99 5.62 -7.48 0.37
CA LYS A 99 5.11 -8.66 -0.36
C LYS A 99 3.63 -8.92 -0.06
N VAL A 100 3.21 -8.73 1.19
CA VAL A 100 1.83 -9.01 1.63
C VAL A 100 0.95 -7.77 1.47
N ALA A 101 1.44 -6.60 1.88
CA ALA A 101 0.70 -5.34 1.83
C ALA A 101 0.25 -4.98 0.40
N PHE A 102 1.10 -5.27 -0.58
CA PHE A 102 0.88 -4.88 -1.97
C PHE A 102 0.36 -6.00 -2.88
N LYS A 103 0.13 -7.20 -2.31
CA LYS A 103 -0.29 -8.39 -3.05
C LYS A 103 -1.54 -8.17 -3.91
N ASN A 104 -2.54 -7.45 -3.39
CA ASN A 104 -3.85 -7.30 -4.04
C ASN A 104 -4.13 -5.85 -4.48
N ILE A 105 -3.13 -5.01 -4.70
CA ILE A 105 -3.34 -3.62 -5.16
C ILE A 105 -3.43 -3.57 -6.69
N ALA A 106 -4.20 -2.65 -7.24
CA ALA A 106 -4.27 -2.48 -8.70
C ALA A 106 -2.90 -2.06 -9.32
N PRO A 107 -2.48 -2.60 -10.48
CA PRO A 107 -1.18 -2.30 -11.09
C PRO A 107 -0.90 -0.82 -11.35
N ASP A 108 -1.92 -0.07 -11.77
CA ASP A 108 -1.88 1.38 -11.99
C ASP A 108 -1.60 2.13 -10.69
N ILE A 109 -2.18 1.69 -9.57
CA ILE A 109 -1.91 2.25 -8.25
C ILE A 109 -0.51 1.89 -7.75
N LEU A 110 -0.04 0.65 -7.99
CA LEU A 110 1.33 0.24 -7.64
C LEU A 110 2.38 1.06 -8.38
N ALA A 111 2.12 1.36 -9.66
CA ALA A 111 3.02 2.15 -10.50
C ALA A 111 3.14 3.63 -10.08
N GLN A 112 2.22 4.12 -9.23
CA GLN A 112 2.25 5.47 -8.66
C GLN A 112 2.97 5.53 -7.30
N ILE A 113 3.45 4.40 -6.77
CA ILE A 113 4.13 4.35 -5.47
C ILE A 113 5.62 4.54 -5.69
N GLU A 114 6.22 5.47 -4.95
CA GLU A 114 7.65 5.73 -4.95
C GLU A 114 8.28 5.34 -3.60
N PRO A 115 9.39 4.58 -3.58
CA PRO A 115 9.98 3.86 -4.71
C PRO A 115 9.04 2.74 -5.22
N LEU A 116 9.26 2.22 -6.43
CA LEU A 116 8.40 1.16 -6.95
C LEU A 116 8.41 -0.08 -6.04
N PRO A 117 7.24 -0.60 -5.66
CA PRO A 117 7.17 -1.76 -4.79
C PRO A 117 7.61 -3.04 -5.51
N VAL A 118 8.49 -3.81 -4.87
CA VAL A 118 8.95 -5.11 -5.40
C VAL A 118 7.89 -6.17 -5.18
N VAL A 119 7.08 -6.44 -6.21
CA VAL A 119 5.99 -7.42 -6.18
C VAL A 119 6.13 -8.43 -7.33
N THR A 120 6.05 -9.72 -7.00
CA THR A 120 6.14 -10.83 -7.98
C THR A 120 4.80 -11.07 -8.67
N ARG A 121 4.27 -10.04 -9.37
CA ARG A 121 2.99 -10.08 -10.07
C ARG A 121 3.16 -9.85 -11.57
N LYS A 122 2.68 -10.79 -12.38
CA LYS A 122 2.83 -10.74 -13.85
C LYS A 122 2.11 -9.55 -14.46
N ASP A 123 0.87 -9.32 -14.04
CA ASP A 123 0.04 -8.20 -14.49
C ASP A 123 0.66 -6.84 -14.16
N TYR A 124 1.30 -6.71 -13.00
CA TYR A 124 2.03 -5.51 -12.63
C TYR A 124 3.27 -5.30 -13.52
N LYS A 125 4.11 -6.33 -13.72
CA LYS A 125 5.27 -6.23 -14.62
C LYS A 125 4.88 -5.92 -16.07
N GLU A 126 3.79 -6.52 -16.56
CA GLU A 126 3.23 -6.20 -17.88
C GLU A 126 2.74 -4.76 -17.95
N TYR A 127 2.07 -4.26 -16.92
CA TYR A 127 1.64 -2.86 -16.86
C TYR A 127 2.84 -1.91 -16.93
N LEU A 128 3.90 -2.13 -16.14
CA LEU A 128 5.11 -1.30 -16.18
C LEU A 128 5.74 -1.31 -17.58
N ARG A 129 5.88 -2.49 -18.20
CA ARG A 129 6.42 -2.63 -19.56
C ARG A 129 5.59 -1.89 -20.59
N ASN A 130 4.27 -2.05 -20.58
CA ASN A 130 3.38 -1.44 -21.56
C ASN A 130 3.31 0.09 -21.45
N ASN A 131 3.62 0.64 -20.27
CA ASN A 131 3.65 2.08 -20.03
C ASN A 131 5.08 2.65 -20.01
N ASN A 132 6.10 1.89 -20.43
CA ASN A 132 7.50 2.30 -20.45
C ASN A 132 8.02 2.83 -19.10
N ILE A 133 7.52 2.30 -17.99
CA ILE A 133 7.97 2.68 -16.63
C ILE A 133 9.21 1.86 -16.31
N PRO A 134 10.38 2.48 -16.04
CA PRO A 134 11.60 1.76 -15.69
C PRO A 134 11.45 1.00 -14.37
N TYR A 135 11.91 -0.25 -14.33
CA TYR A 135 11.98 -1.06 -13.11
C TYR A 135 13.21 -1.97 -13.15
N ASP A 136 13.85 -2.21 -12.01
CA ASP A 136 15.14 -2.90 -11.88
C ASP A 136 15.08 -4.18 -11.00
N PHE A 137 13.87 -4.67 -10.70
CA PHE A 137 13.61 -5.79 -9.78
C PHE A 137 12.85 -7.01 -10.37
#